data_AF-A0AAV1DB54-F1
#
_entry.id   AF-A0AAV1DB54-F1
#
_cell.length_a   1.000
_cell.length_b   1.000
_cell.length_c   1.000
_cell.angle_alpha   90.00
_cell.angle_beta   90.00
_cell.angle_gamma   90.00
#
_symmetry.space_group_name_H-M   'P 1'
#
loop_
_entity.id
_entity.type
_entity.pdbx_description
1 polymer ?
#
loop_
_entity_poly.entity_id
_entity_poly.type
_entity_poly.pdbx_seq_one_letter_code
_entity_poly.pdbx_strand_id
1 'polypeptide(L)'
;MDSPLFALEINPEKTKEDFRSAIQKDGGAGVKNFMDSMGLGMLSQQLEDLKLGELLDTPPPGLDEAMAISKVMQFVESQEYNSFTRIVFDTAPTGHTLRLLSLPDFLDTSIGKMMKLKEKIASTTAALKSVFMKEEPKQIPDNKLEQLRERMSKVRDLFRDPKTMEFIIVTIPTAMAVSESSRLCASLKKERVPVHRLILNQMLPESTDCKFCAIRRKDQMRALELIQRDKELSNLKIVQAPLFDVEIRGIPALKFMGDMDHDSQAGIEAGSMTDNAVEQTDGKIN
;
A
#
# COMPACT_ATOMS: atom_id res chain seq x y z
N MET A 1 3.22 7.48 -30.02
CA MET A 1 3.07 6.07 -29.64
C MET A 1 2.57 6.05 -28.21
N ASP A 2 1.26 5.83 -28.04
CA ASP A 2 0.64 5.85 -26.71
C ASP A 2 1.13 4.63 -25.92
N SER A 3 1.89 4.88 -24.86
CA SER A 3 2.25 3.85 -23.90
C SER A 3 1.00 3.53 -23.07
N PRO A 4 0.60 2.25 -22.90
CA PRO A 4 -0.57 1.88 -22.10
C PRO A 4 -0.26 1.95 -20.59
N LEU A 5 0.24 3.10 -20.14
CA LEU A 5 0.60 3.38 -18.76
C LEU A 5 -0.28 4.51 -18.23
N PHE A 6 -0.96 4.25 -17.12
CA PHE A 6 -1.82 5.22 -16.45
C PHE A 6 -1.32 5.39 -15.01
N ALA A 7 -1.45 6.60 -14.48
CA ALA A 7 -1.09 6.92 -13.11
C ALA A 7 -2.29 7.53 -12.39
N LEU A 8 -2.51 7.09 -11.15
CA LEU A 8 -3.50 7.65 -10.24
C LEU A 8 -2.80 8.00 -8.93
N GLU A 9 -2.81 9.29 -8.57
CA GLU A 9 -2.33 9.74 -7.28
C GLU A 9 -3.49 9.76 -6.27
N ILE A 10 -3.37 8.99 -5.20
CA ILE A 10 -4.28 9.05 -4.07
C ILE A 10 -3.70 10.05 -3.08
N ASN A 11 -4.19 11.30 -3.13
CA ASN A 11 -3.73 12.33 -2.21
C ASN A 11 -4.54 12.29 -0.89
N PRO A 12 -3.93 11.87 0.23
CA PRO A 12 -4.62 11.80 1.51
C PRO A 12 -5.03 13.18 2.01
N GLU A 13 -4.24 14.24 1.78
CA GLU A 13 -4.56 15.60 2.23
C GLU A 13 -5.78 16.18 1.52
N LYS A 14 -5.85 16.02 0.19
CA LYS A 14 -7.05 16.43 -0.56
C LYS A 14 -8.29 15.69 -0.08
N THR A 15 -8.14 14.43 0.29
CA THR A 15 -9.27 13.62 0.76
C THR A 15 -9.65 13.95 2.21
N LYS A 16 -8.70 14.38 3.04
CA LYS A 16 -8.96 14.98 4.36
C LYS A 16 -9.69 16.31 4.20
N GLU A 17 -9.34 17.13 3.21
CA GLU A 17 -10.07 18.35 2.88
C GLU A 17 -11.48 18.06 2.39
N ASP A 18 -11.68 17.05 1.54
CA ASP A 18 -13.00 16.59 1.11
C ASP A 18 -13.83 16.08 2.29
N PHE A 19 -13.20 15.32 3.21
CA PHE A 19 -13.82 14.85 4.45
C PHE A 19 -14.21 16.01 5.38
N ARG A 20 -13.30 16.98 5.60
CA ARG A 20 -13.58 18.20 6.37
C ARG A 20 -14.69 19.04 5.72
N SER A 21 -14.67 19.16 4.40
CA SER A 21 -15.69 19.89 3.63
C SER A 21 -17.05 19.21 3.75
N ALA A 22 -17.10 17.87 3.76
CA ALA A 22 -18.32 17.11 4.01
C ALA A 22 -18.86 17.36 5.43
N ILE A 23 -17.98 17.43 6.44
CA ILE A 23 -18.35 17.82 7.82
C ILE A 23 -18.90 19.25 7.87
N GLN A 24 -18.25 20.21 7.20
CA GLN A 24 -18.64 21.62 7.23
C GLN A 24 -19.94 21.91 6.49
N LYS A 25 -20.23 21.20 5.38
CA LYS A 25 -21.45 21.42 4.58
C LYS A 25 -22.70 20.78 5.18
N ASP A 26 -22.60 19.54 5.68
CA ASP A 26 -23.78 18.74 6.08
C ASP A 26 -23.63 18.05 7.45
N GLY A 27 -22.62 18.40 8.25
CA GLY A 27 -22.39 17.80 9.57
C GLY A 27 -22.22 16.27 9.51
N GLY A 28 -22.89 15.55 10.41
CA GLY A 28 -22.87 14.08 10.44
C GLY A 28 -23.46 13.42 9.17
N ALA A 29 -24.38 14.09 8.47
CA ALA A 29 -24.95 13.56 7.23
C ALA A 29 -23.94 13.61 6.06
N GLY A 30 -23.08 14.63 6.01
CA GLY A 30 -22.00 14.73 5.02
C GLY A 30 -20.92 13.66 5.21
N VAL A 31 -20.52 13.41 6.46
CA VAL A 31 -19.61 12.31 6.82
C VAL A 31 -20.19 10.97 6.41
N LYS A 32 -21.48 10.75 6.72
CA LYS A 32 -22.17 9.53 6.34
C LYS A 32 -22.19 9.32 4.84
N ASN A 33 -22.53 10.33 4.05
CA ASN A 33 -22.55 10.25 2.58
C ASN A 33 -21.15 9.99 1.99
N PHE A 34 -20.13 10.67 2.50
CA PHE A 34 -18.75 10.47 2.09
C PHE A 34 -18.26 9.05 2.40
N MET A 35 -18.48 8.58 3.64
CA MET A 35 -18.07 7.24 4.02
C MET A 35 -18.92 6.16 3.31
N ASP A 36 -20.22 6.37 3.10
CA ASP A 36 -21.08 5.49 2.29
C ASP A 36 -20.54 5.39 0.85
N SER A 37 -20.09 6.51 0.24
CA SER A 37 -19.50 6.53 -1.10
C SER A 37 -18.18 5.76 -1.20
N MET A 38 -17.43 5.67 -0.09
CA MET A 38 -16.22 4.85 0.02
C MET A 38 -16.50 3.40 0.41
N GLY A 39 -17.78 3.03 0.59
CA GLY A 39 -18.18 1.70 1.08
C GLY A 39 -17.93 1.49 2.57
N LEU A 40 -17.65 2.56 3.32
CA LEU A 40 -17.29 2.60 4.73
C LEU A 40 -18.36 3.25 5.61
N GLY A 41 -19.59 3.42 5.14
CA GLY A 41 -20.67 4.14 5.84
C GLY A 41 -21.13 3.55 7.18
N MET A 42 -20.48 2.48 7.63
CA MET A 42 -20.62 1.97 8.99
C MET A 42 -19.68 2.65 9.98
N LEU A 43 -18.48 3.06 9.55
CA LEU A 43 -17.53 3.81 10.38
C LEU A 43 -18.06 5.20 10.71
N SER A 44 -18.88 5.80 9.83
CA SER A 44 -19.46 7.12 10.06
C SER A 44 -20.28 7.18 11.32
N GLN A 45 -20.94 6.07 11.69
CA GLN A 45 -21.84 6.02 12.84
C GLN A 45 -21.09 5.93 14.17
N GLN A 46 -19.90 5.32 14.20
CA GLN A 46 -19.01 5.35 15.37
C GLN A 46 -18.31 6.71 15.54
N LEU A 47 -18.03 7.38 14.42
CA LEU A 47 -17.52 8.74 14.44
C LEU A 47 -18.58 9.75 14.91
N GLU A 48 -19.86 9.54 14.59
CA GLU A 48 -20.97 10.40 15.00
C GLU A 48 -21.12 10.49 16.54
N ASP A 49 -20.85 9.39 17.26
CA ASP A 49 -20.91 9.32 18.73
C ASP A 49 -19.66 9.90 19.43
N LEU A 50 -18.52 9.98 18.73
CA LEU A 50 -17.31 10.64 19.21
C LEU A 50 -17.43 12.14 18.91
N LYS A 51 -17.93 12.93 19.88
CA LYS A 51 -18.05 14.40 19.85
C LYS A 51 -17.23 15.05 18.72
N LEU A 52 -17.88 15.18 17.57
CA LEU A 52 -17.27 15.52 16.27
C LEU A 52 -16.48 16.84 16.29
N GLY A 53 -16.73 17.71 17.28
CA GLY A 53 -16.07 18.99 17.46
C GLY A 53 -14.57 18.93 17.77
N GLU A 54 -14.06 17.85 18.38
CA GLU A 54 -12.61 17.68 18.64
C GLU A 54 -11.88 16.95 17.49
N LEU A 55 -12.64 16.29 16.60
CA LEU A 55 -12.14 15.58 15.41
C LEU A 55 -12.06 16.47 14.15
N LEU A 56 -12.41 17.76 14.27
CA LEU A 56 -12.37 18.73 13.16
C LEU A 56 -10.93 19.04 12.70
N ASP A 57 -9.98 19.01 13.63
CA ASP A 57 -8.60 19.41 13.37
C ASP A 57 -7.70 18.23 12.96
N THR A 58 -8.02 16.99 13.34
CA THR A 58 -7.21 15.82 12.99
C THR A 58 -8.09 14.65 12.53
N PRO A 59 -7.86 14.10 11.32
CA PRO A 59 -8.59 12.93 10.86
C PRO A 59 -8.38 11.72 11.78
N PRO A 60 -9.35 10.81 11.86
CA PRO A 60 -9.20 9.60 12.66
C PRO A 60 -8.01 8.75 12.17
N PRO A 61 -7.21 8.17 13.09
CA PRO A 61 -6.14 7.26 12.70
C PRO A 61 -6.70 6.06 11.94
N GLY A 62 -6.06 5.66 10.84
CA GLY A 62 -6.53 4.56 9.98
C GLY A 62 -7.35 4.98 8.76
N LEU A 63 -7.67 6.28 8.62
CA LEU A 63 -8.44 6.79 7.48
C LEU A 63 -7.69 6.61 6.16
N ASP A 64 -6.39 6.91 6.14
CA ASP A 64 -5.54 6.81 4.95
C ASP A 64 -5.48 5.35 4.45
N GLU A 65 -5.35 4.39 5.39
CA GLU A 65 -5.35 2.97 5.09
C GLU A 65 -6.73 2.47 4.60
N ALA A 66 -7.82 2.94 5.22
CA ALA A 66 -9.18 2.58 4.80
C ALA A 66 -9.50 3.09 3.39
N MET A 67 -9.01 4.27 3.04
CA MET A 67 -9.15 4.83 1.70
C MET A 67 -8.35 4.05 0.65
N ALA A 68 -7.10 3.72 0.95
CA ALA A 68 -6.27 2.92 0.05
C ALA A 68 -6.93 1.55 -0.22
N ILE A 69 -7.50 0.90 0.80
CA ILE A 69 -8.29 -0.33 0.62
C ILE A 69 -9.55 -0.10 -0.23
N SER A 70 -10.27 0.99 -0.01
CA SER A 70 -11.45 1.33 -0.83
C SER A 70 -11.08 1.48 -2.31
N LYS A 71 -9.93 2.08 -2.60
CA LYS A 71 -9.40 2.18 -3.97
C LYS A 71 -8.97 0.84 -4.54
N VAL A 72 -8.27 0.00 -3.78
CA VAL A 72 -7.98 -1.38 -4.18
C VAL A 72 -9.27 -2.11 -4.56
N MET A 73 -10.34 -1.94 -3.78
CA MET A 73 -11.64 -2.54 -4.09
C MET A 73 -12.26 -2.01 -5.36
N GLN A 74 -12.18 -0.71 -5.62
CA GLN A 74 -12.65 -0.15 -6.90
C GLN A 74 -11.90 -0.76 -8.08
N PHE A 75 -10.58 -0.96 -7.98
CA PHE A 75 -9.79 -1.61 -9.02
C PHE A 75 -10.16 -3.08 -9.26
N VAL A 76 -10.61 -3.78 -8.22
CA VAL A 76 -11.02 -5.19 -8.31
C VAL A 76 -12.46 -5.35 -8.80
N GLU A 77 -13.37 -4.46 -8.40
CA GLU A 77 -14.81 -4.62 -8.63
C GLU A 77 -15.34 -3.84 -9.86
N SER A 78 -14.68 -2.75 -10.27
CA SER A 78 -15.19 -1.92 -11.37
C SER A 78 -14.81 -2.47 -12.75
N GLN A 79 -15.81 -2.56 -13.62
CA GLN A 79 -15.61 -2.93 -15.04
C GLN A 79 -14.68 -1.96 -15.78
N GLU A 80 -14.57 -0.72 -15.33
CA GLU A 80 -13.66 0.29 -15.90
C GLU A 80 -12.19 -0.16 -15.80
N TYR A 81 -11.82 -0.80 -14.69
CA TYR A 81 -10.45 -1.22 -14.43
C TYR A 81 -10.13 -2.64 -14.93
N ASN A 82 -11.11 -3.37 -15.49
CA ASN A 82 -10.88 -4.70 -16.09
C ASN A 82 -9.97 -4.66 -17.32
N SER A 83 -9.71 -3.47 -17.88
CA SER A 83 -8.79 -3.26 -18.99
C SER A 83 -7.31 -3.36 -18.59
N PHE A 84 -6.99 -3.25 -17.30
CA PHE A 84 -5.61 -3.29 -16.80
C PHE A 84 -5.13 -4.73 -16.59
N THR A 85 -3.97 -5.05 -17.15
CA THR A 85 -3.33 -6.37 -17.00
C THR A 85 -2.44 -6.45 -15.76
N ARG A 86 -1.94 -5.32 -15.28
CA ARG A 86 -1.06 -5.17 -14.11
C ARG A 86 -1.37 -3.85 -13.41
N ILE A 87 -1.30 -3.86 -12.09
CA ILE A 87 -1.44 -2.68 -11.24
C ILE A 87 -0.23 -2.66 -10.31
N VAL A 88 0.43 -1.51 -10.21
CA VAL A 88 1.56 -1.29 -9.30
C VAL A 88 1.12 -0.29 -8.24
N PHE A 89 1.23 -0.68 -6.98
CA PHE A 89 0.96 0.20 -5.84
C PHE A 89 2.28 0.73 -5.29
N ASP A 90 2.46 2.06 -5.37
CA ASP A 90 3.51 2.75 -4.64
C ASP A 90 2.97 3.10 -3.25
N THR A 91 3.45 2.38 -2.23
CA THR A 91 2.89 2.45 -0.88
C THR A 91 3.67 3.42 0.00
N ALA A 92 3.01 3.94 1.03
CA ALA A 92 3.64 4.69 2.12
C ALA A 92 4.78 3.89 2.82
N PRO A 93 5.58 4.54 3.70
CA PRO A 93 6.66 3.87 4.40
C PRO A 93 6.21 2.66 5.23
N THR A 94 7.17 1.80 5.56
CA THR A 94 7.08 0.51 6.26
C THR A 94 5.86 0.33 7.18
N GLY A 95 5.69 1.22 8.16
CA GLY A 95 4.64 1.08 9.18
C GLY A 95 3.21 1.30 8.66
N HIS A 96 3.01 2.21 7.71
CA HIS A 96 1.69 2.51 7.17
C HIS A 96 1.21 1.39 6.25
N THR A 97 2.12 0.81 5.47
CA THR A 97 1.82 -0.33 4.59
C THR A 97 1.44 -1.57 5.39
N LEU A 98 2.10 -1.84 6.52
CA LEU A 98 1.71 -2.97 7.37
C LEU A 98 0.34 -2.78 8.03
N ARG A 99 -0.03 -1.54 8.39
CA ARG A 99 -1.39 -1.23 8.86
C ARG A 99 -2.43 -1.44 7.77
N LEU A 100 -2.13 -1.01 6.54
CA LEU A 100 -2.97 -1.25 5.38
C LEU A 100 -3.25 -2.74 5.17
N LEU A 101 -2.20 -3.56 5.22
CA LEU A 101 -2.31 -5.01 4.98
C LEU A 101 -3.03 -5.76 6.12
N SER A 102 -2.98 -5.25 7.35
CA SER A 102 -3.63 -5.85 8.53
C SER A 102 -5.05 -5.31 8.78
N LEU A 103 -5.42 -4.19 8.17
CA LEU A 103 -6.73 -3.56 8.37
C LEU A 103 -7.92 -4.49 8.00
N PRO A 104 -7.88 -5.31 6.92
CA PRO A 104 -8.99 -6.20 6.60
C PRO A 104 -9.28 -7.22 7.70
N ASP A 105 -8.24 -7.81 8.30
CA ASP A 105 -8.39 -8.78 9.40
C ASP A 105 -8.88 -8.12 10.69
N PHE A 106 -8.40 -6.90 10.96
CA PHE A 106 -8.87 -6.12 12.10
C PHE A 106 -10.37 -5.79 11.96
N LEU A 107 -10.81 -5.37 10.77
CA LEU A 107 -12.21 -5.06 10.50
C LEU A 107 -13.10 -6.31 10.53
N ASP A 108 -12.69 -7.42 9.91
CA ASP A 108 -13.43 -8.70 9.95
C ASP A 108 -13.65 -9.17 11.40
N THR A 109 -12.60 -9.10 12.23
CA THR A 109 -12.68 -9.47 13.65
C THR A 109 -13.59 -8.53 14.45
N SER A 110 -13.52 -7.23 14.18
CA SER A 110 -14.30 -6.21 14.87
C SER A 110 -15.78 -6.32 14.53
N ILE A 111 -16.10 -6.51 13.24
CA ILE A 111 -17.45 -6.78 12.75
C ILE A 111 -18.02 -8.04 13.40
N GLY A 112 -17.25 -9.14 13.40
CA GLY A 112 -17.69 -10.40 14.02
C GLY A 112 -17.98 -10.28 15.52
N LYS A 113 -17.22 -9.47 16.26
CA LYS A 113 -17.50 -9.18 17.69
C LYS A 113 -18.78 -8.35 17.85
N MET A 114 -18.99 -7.37 16.99
CA MET A 114 -20.16 -6.49 17.01
C MET A 114 -21.45 -7.26 16.70
N MET A 115 -21.41 -8.19 15.73
CA MET A 115 -22.53 -9.10 15.45
C MET A 115 -22.90 -9.94 16.67
N LYS A 116 -21.91 -10.57 17.33
CA LYS A 116 -22.12 -11.36 18.55
C LYS A 116 -22.69 -10.53 19.69
N LEU A 117 -22.27 -9.27 19.81
CA LEU A 117 -22.82 -8.36 20.81
C LEU A 117 -24.28 -8.01 20.49
N LYS A 118 -24.61 -7.73 19.21
CA LYS A 118 -25.97 -7.48 18.75
C LYS A 118 -26.89 -8.68 19.03
N GLU A 119 -26.44 -9.90 18.74
CA GLU A 119 -27.19 -11.11 19.04
C GLU A 119 -27.49 -11.25 20.53
N LYS A 120 -26.50 -11.00 21.41
CA LYS A 120 -26.69 -11.06 22.86
C LYS A 120 -27.62 -9.98 23.39
N ILE A 121 -27.53 -8.75 22.85
CA ILE A 121 -28.42 -7.65 23.20
C ILE A 121 -29.83 -7.93 22.68
N ALA A 122 -29.99 -8.44 21.46
CA ALA A 122 -31.28 -8.81 20.90
C ALA A 122 -31.94 -9.93 21.71
N SER A 123 -31.18 -10.95 22.15
CA SER A 123 -31.74 -12.03 22.99
C SER A 123 -32.13 -11.55 24.39
N THR A 124 -31.40 -10.60 24.96
CA THR A 124 -31.71 -10.04 26.30
C THR A 124 -32.81 -8.97 26.25
N THR A 125 -32.85 -8.15 25.19
CA THR A 125 -33.94 -7.21 24.94
C THR A 125 -35.20 -7.88 24.44
N ALA A 126 -35.17 -9.04 23.78
CA ALA A 126 -36.38 -9.83 23.53
C ALA A 126 -37.01 -10.33 24.85
N ALA A 127 -36.19 -10.69 25.84
CA ALA A 127 -36.65 -11.06 27.18
C ALA A 127 -37.14 -9.84 28.00
N LEU A 128 -36.59 -8.64 27.78
CA LEU A 128 -36.97 -7.40 28.48
C LEU A 128 -38.06 -6.57 27.76
N LYS A 129 -38.22 -6.67 26.42
CA LYS A 129 -39.25 -6.00 25.62
C LYS A 129 -40.66 -6.42 26.02
N SER A 130 -40.81 -7.61 26.61
CA SER A 130 -42.08 -8.04 27.20
C SER A 130 -42.46 -7.27 28.46
N VAL A 131 -41.51 -6.56 29.11
CA VAL A 131 -41.71 -5.85 30.39
C VAL A 131 -41.49 -4.34 30.27
N PHE A 132 -40.64 -3.88 29.35
CA PHE A 132 -40.35 -2.45 29.16
C PHE A 132 -40.33 -2.09 27.67
N MET A 133 -41.42 -1.48 27.19
CA MET A 133 -41.42 -0.79 25.89
C MET A 133 -40.97 0.65 26.07
N LYS A 134 -39.76 0.98 25.60
CA LYS A 134 -39.47 2.27 24.96
C LYS A 134 -38.11 2.24 24.25
N GLU A 135 -38.19 2.66 22.99
CA GLU A 135 -37.13 2.97 22.02
C GLU A 135 -36.32 1.79 21.48
N GLU A 136 -36.52 1.51 20.18
CA GLU A 136 -35.59 0.69 19.43
C GLU A 136 -34.30 1.49 19.20
N PRO A 137 -33.12 0.98 19.60
CA PRO A 137 -31.87 1.56 19.12
C PRO A 137 -31.87 1.48 17.58
N LYS A 138 -31.50 2.57 16.89
CA LYS A 138 -31.36 2.62 15.43
C LYS A 138 -30.47 1.46 14.98
N GLN A 139 -31.09 0.39 14.47
CA GLN A 139 -30.38 -0.82 14.11
C GLN A 139 -29.63 -0.59 12.80
N ILE A 140 -28.34 -0.90 12.79
CA ILE A 140 -27.60 -1.08 11.54
C ILE A 140 -28.21 -2.31 10.84
N PRO A 141 -28.63 -2.20 9.55
CA PRO A 141 -29.15 -3.34 8.81
C PRO A 141 -28.08 -4.42 8.71
N ASP A 142 -28.38 -5.65 9.17
CA ASP A 142 -27.41 -6.76 9.18
C ASP A 142 -26.82 -7.05 7.79
N ASN A 143 -27.59 -6.79 6.73
CA ASN A 143 -27.15 -6.94 5.34
C ASN A 143 -25.95 -6.03 4.99
N LYS A 144 -25.89 -4.79 5.49
CA LYS A 144 -24.76 -3.89 5.20
C LYS A 144 -23.46 -4.33 5.90
N LEU A 145 -23.60 -4.89 7.10
CA LEU A 145 -22.48 -5.38 7.90
C LEU A 145 -21.85 -6.61 7.24
N GLU A 146 -22.69 -7.51 6.74
CA GLU A 146 -22.24 -8.69 6.01
C GLU A 146 -21.58 -8.33 4.68
N GLN A 147 -22.11 -7.35 3.94
CA GLN A 147 -21.48 -6.86 2.70
C GLN A 147 -20.09 -6.25 2.94
N LEU A 148 -19.93 -5.42 3.97
CA LEU A 148 -18.63 -4.85 4.32
C LEU A 148 -17.64 -5.95 4.71
N ARG A 149 -18.11 -6.94 5.47
CA ARG A 149 -17.30 -8.10 5.86
C ARG A 149 -16.84 -8.91 4.66
N GLU A 150 -17.75 -9.22 3.74
CA GLU A 150 -17.45 -9.97 2.51
C GLU A 150 -16.42 -9.21 1.66
N ARG A 151 -16.60 -7.90 1.51
CA ARG A 151 -15.66 -7.01 0.84
C ARG A 151 -14.26 -7.05 1.47
N MET A 152 -14.16 -6.92 2.79
CA MET A 152 -12.87 -6.99 3.48
C MET A 152 -12.21 -8.37 3.34
N SER A 153 -12.99 -9.45 3.33
CA SER A 153 -12.46 -10.78 3.03
C SER A 153 -11.86 -10.84 1.63
N LYS A 154 -12.54 -10.30 0.60
CA LYS A 154 -12.01 -10.27 -0.77
C LYS A 154 -10.68 -9.53 -0.87
N VAL A 155 -10.55 -8.36 -0.22
CA VAL A 155 -9.28 -7.61 -0.18
C VAL A 155 -8.17 -8.43 0.47
N ARG A 156 -8.48 -9.06 1.61
CA ARG A 156 -7.53 -9.88 2.34
C ARG A 156 -7.04 -11.06 1.48
N ASP A 157 -7.98 -11.73 0.83
CA ASP A 157 -7.69 -12.90 0.02
C ASP A 157 -6.86 -12.50 -1.21
N LEU A 158 -7.13 -11.33 -1.80
CA LEU A 158 -6.31 -10.73 -2.85
C LEU A 158 -4.87 -10.47 -2.40
N PHE A 159 -4.65 -9.85 -1.24
CA PHE A 159 -3.31 -9.58 -0.73
C PHE A 159 -2.51 -10.85 -0.39
N ARG A 160 -3.19 -11.99 -0.23
CA ARG A 160 -2.59 -13.28 0.11
C ARG A 160 -2.49 -14.23 -1.07
N ASP A 161 -3.05 -13.90 -2.23
CA ASP A 161 -3.00 -14.75 -3.42
C ASP A 161 -1.65 -14.57 -4.16
N PRO A 162 -0.75 -15.58 -4.14
CA PRO A 162 0.53 -15.50 -4.83
C PRO A 162 0.42 -15.47 -6.36
N LYS A 163 -0.76 -15.72 -6.95
CA LYS A 163 -0.98 -15.65 -8.39
C LYS A 163 -1.26 -14.23 -8.88
N THR A 164 -1.89 -13.41 -8.05
CA THR A 164 -2.35 -12.06 -8.42
C THR A 164 -1.58 -10.97 -7.71
N MET A 165 -1.02 -11.24 -6.53
CA MET A 165 -0.29 -10.28 -5.71
C MET A 165 1.16 -10.68 -5.54
N GLU A 166 2.04 -9.69 -5.60
CA GLU A 166 3.43 -9.81 -5.18
C GLU A 166 3.89 -8.51 -4.52
N PHE A 167 4.50 -8.64 -3.34
CA PHE A 167 5.15 -7.55 -2.65
C PHE A 167 6.65 -7.53 -2.99
N ILE A 168 7.15 -6.36 -3.39
CA ILE A 168 8.57 -6.14 -3.71
C ILE A 168 9.13 -5.16 -2.68
N ILE A 169 10.16 -5.58 -1.95
CA ILE A 169 10.84 -4.69 -1.01
C ILE A 169 11.89 -3.90 -1.79
N VAL A 170 11.85 -2.57 -1.69
CA VAL A 170 12.89 -1.68 -2.23
C VAL A 170 13.67 -1.11 -1.06
N THR A 171 15.00 -1.21 -1.10
CA THR A 171 15.88 -0.73 -0.03
C THR A 171 17.18 -0.17 -0.58
N ILE A 172 17.93 0.55 0.24
CA ILE A 172 19.29 1.00 -0.08
C ILE A 172 20.31 0.12 0.65
N PRO A 173 21.51 -0.11 0.07
CA PRO A 173 22.54 -0.99 0.63
C PRO A 173 23.26 -0.36 1.84
N THR A 174 22.56 -0.23 2.96
CA THR A 174 23.09 0.23 4.26
C THR A 174 22.67 -0.72 5.38
N ALA A 175 23.50 -0.88 6.42
CA ALA A 175 23.19 -1.81 7.51
C ALA A 175 21.84 -1.53 8.21
N MET A 176 21.49 -0.25 8.39
CA MET A 176 20.21 0.15 8.99
C MET A 176 19.03 -0.24 8.10
N ALA A 177 19.10 0.07 6.80
CA ALA A 177 18.04 -0.23 5.85
C ALA A 177 17.86 -1.74 5.66
N VAL A 178 18.95 -2.53 5.69
CA VAL A 178 18.88 -4.01 5.70
C VAL A 178 18.15 -4.52 6.93
N SER A 179 18.48 -4.01 8.12
CA SER A 179 17.81 -4.39 9.36
C SER A 179 16.31 -4.07 9.35
N GLU A 180 15.93 -2.91 8.80
CA GLU A 180 14.53 -2.53 8.62
C GLU A 180 13.82 -3.42 7.59
N SER A 181 14.47 -3.72 6.46
CA SER A 181 13.93 -4.59 5.41
C SER A 181 13.70 -6.02 5.93
N SER A 182 14.60 -6.52 6.78
CA SER A 182 14.46 -7.83 7.45
C SER A 182 13.21 -7.86 8.35
N ARG A 183 13.00 -6.82 9.18
CA ARG A 183 11.79 -6.69 10.01
C ARG A 183 10.51 -6.57 9.18
N LEU A 184 10.56 -5.85 8.05
CA LEU A 184 9.44 -5.75 7.12
C LEU A 184 9.12 -7.12 6.51
N CYS A 185 10.12 -7.82 5.99
CA CYS A 185 9.97 -9.16 5.41
C CYS A 185 9.35 -10.14 6.41
N ALA A 186 9.81 -10.15 7.66
CA ALA A 186 9.21 -10.97 8.73
C ALA A 186 7.74 -10.62 8.98
N SER A 187 7.39 -9.34 8.97
CA SER A 187 6.01 -8.87 9.14
C SER A 187 5.13 -9.28 7.97
N LEU A 188 5.61 -9.15 6.72
CA LEU A 188 4.89 -9.56 5.52
C LEU A 188 4.61 -11.07 5.51
N LYS A 189 5.61 -11.89 5.89
CA LYS A 189 5.43 -13.35 6.03
C LYS A 189 4.40 -13.70 7.09
N LYS A 190 4.39 -12.98 8.22
CA LYS A 190 3.39 -13.17 9.29
C LYS A 190 1.97 -12.87 8.79
N GLU A 191 1.81 -11.82 7.99
CA GLU A 191 0.53 -11.45 7.37
C GLU A 191 0.17 -12.31 6.15
N ARG A 192 1.04 -13.26 5.78
CA ARG A 192 0.92 -14.16 4.62
C ARG A 192 0.89 -13.43 3.28
N VAL A 193 1.58 -12.30 3.18
CA VAL A 193 1.74 -11.55 1.95
C VAL A 193 2.91 -12.12 1.16
N PRO A 194 2.73 -12.49 -0.13
CA PRO A 194 3.79 -13.07 -0.96
C PRO A 194 4.89 -12.03 -1.22
N VAL A 195 6.11 -12.32 -0.77
CA VAL A 195 7.30 -11.50 -1.00
C VAL A 195 8.42 -12.37 -1.56
N HIS A 196 8.87 -12.04 -2.78
CA HIS A 196 9.85 -12.85 -3.50
C HIS A 196 11.05 -12.05 -4.01
N ARG A 197 10.95 -10.72 -4.04
CA ARG A 197 11.99 -9.83 -4.59
C ARG A 197 12.42 -8.75 -3.61
N LEU A 198 13.72 -8.49 -3.61
CA LEU A 198 14.37 -7.40 -2.92
C LEU A 198 15.16 -6.57 -3.94
N ILE A 199 14.77 -5.32 -4.14
CA ILE A 199 15.49 -4.37 -4.98
C ILE A 199 16.45 -3.57 -4.11
N LEU A 200 17.74 -3.62 -4.43
CA LEU A 200 18.79 -2.77 -3.88
C LEU A 200 18.97 -1.57 -4.80
N ASN A 201 18.36 -0.45 -4.40
CA ASN A 201 18.41 0.79 -5.13
C ASN A 201 19.70 1.57 -4.83
N GLN A 202 20.13 2.42 -5.76
CA GLN A 202 21.30 3.30 -5.64
C GLN A 202 22.63 2.54 -5.52
N MET A 203 22.79 1.46 -6.27
CA MET A 203 24.04 0.71 -6.32
C MET A 203 25.11 1.50 -7.08
N LEU A 204 26.25 1.75 -6.43
CA LEU A 204 27.39 2.38 -7.08
C LEU A 204 28.05 1.43 -8.08
N PRO A 205 28.64 1.93 -9.18
CA PRO A 205 29.38 1.10 -10.14
C PRO A 205 30.60 0.43 -9.50
N GLU A 206 31.06 -0.68 -10.10
CA GLU A 206 32.19 -1.48 -9.58
C GLU A 206 33.53 -0.74 -9.66
N SER A 207 33.75 -0.01 -10.75
CA SER A 207 34.97 0.76 -10.99
C SER A 207 34.69 2.25 -10.91
N THR A 208 35.47 2.97 -10.11
CA THR A 208 35.39 4.42 -9.97
C THR A 208 36.74 4.99 -9.56
N ASP A 209 37.16 6.07 -10.20
CA ASP A 209 38.38 6.81 -9.85
C ASP A 209 38.21 7.66 -8.58
N CYS A 210 36.99 7.67 -8.00
CA CYS A 210 36.68 8.44 -6.80
C CYS A 210 36.88 7.62 -5.51
N LYS A 211 37.83 8.04 -4.67
CA LYS A 211 38.10 7.42 -3.36
C LYS A 211 36.87 7.34 -2.46
N PHE A 212 36.03 8.38 -2.43
CA PHE A 212 34.80 8.38 -1.64
C PHE A 212 33.81 7.31 -2.15
N CYS A 213 33.62 7.21 -3.46
CA CYS A 213 32.75 6.23 -4.09
C CYS A 213 33.25 4.80 -3.82
N ALA A 214 34.57 4.56 -3.90
CA ALA A 214 35.15 3.26 -3.58
C ALA A 214 34.90 2.84 -2.11
N ILE A 215 35.04 3.78 -1.15
CA ILE A 215 34.74 3.52 0.26
C ILE A 215 33.25 3.21 0.45
N ARG A 216 32.37 4.01 -0.16
CA ARG A 216 30.91 3.79 -0.10
C ARG A 216 30.52 2.46 -0.72
N ARG A 217 31.09 2.09 -1.87
CA ARG A 217 30.88 0.77 -2.50
C ARG A 217 31.28 -0.36 -1.56
N LYS A 218 32.39 -0.22 -0.81
CA LYS A 218 32.78 -1.20 0.22
C LYS A 218 31.78 -1.28 1.37
N ASP A 219 31.14 -0.17 1.77
CA ASP A 219 30.01 -0.21 2.72
C ASP A 219 28.80 -0.94 2.12
N GLN A 220 28.48 -0.69 0.84
CA GLN A 220 27.39 -1.37 0.14
C GLN A 220 27.64 -2.89 0.08
N MET A 221 28.85 -3.32 -0.25
CA MET A 221 29.20 -4.76 -0.27
C MET A 221 29.05 -5.42 1.09
N ARG A 222 29.41 -4.73 2.18
CA ARG A 222 29.13 -5.21 3.54
C ARG A 222 27.63 -5.34 3.82
N ALA A 223 26.81 -4.43 3.33
CA ALA A 223 25.35 -4.54 3.44
C ALA A 223 24.80 -5.74 2.63
N LEU A 224 25.37 -6.03 1.46
CA LEU A 224 25.03 -7.23 0.67
C LEU A 224 25.38 -8.51 1.43
N GLU A 225 26.55 -8.57 2.07
CA GLU A 225 26.91 -9.71 2.93
C GLU A 225 25.92 -9.90 4.09
N LEU A 226 25.44 -8.80 4.69
CA LEU A 226 24.41 -8.87 5.73
C LEU A 226 23.10 -9.44 5.17
N ILE A 227 22.67 -9.02 3.98
CA ILE A 227 21.46 -9.55 3.32
C ILE A 227 21.60 -11.05 3.05
N GLN A 228 22.74 -11.49 2.53
CA GLN A 228 23.00 -12.91 2.23
C GLN A 228 23.00 -13.79 3.48
N ARG A 229 23.37 -13.24 4.64
CA ARG A 229 23.37 -13.95 5.93
C ARG A 229 22.05 -13.81 6.70
N ASP A 230 21.18 -12.90 6.30
CA ASP A 230 19.92 -12.64 6.98
C ASP A 230 18.89 -13.74 6.63
N LYS A 231 18.32 -14.37 7.65
CA LYS A 231 17.37 -15.48 7.50
C LYS A 231 16.09 -15.11 6.74
N GLU A 232 15.69 -13.84 6.78
CA GLU A 232 14.44 -13.37 6.16
C GLU A 232 14.67 -12.98 4.70
N LEU A 233 15.81 -12.35 4.41
CA LEU A 233 16.13 -11.75 3.11
C LEU A 233 16.93 -12.68 2.17
N SER A 234 17.72 -13.62 2.70
CA SER A 234 18.59 -14.51 1.91
C SER A 234 17.88 -15.34 0.84
N ASN A 235 16.59 -15.63 1.04
CA ASN A 235 15.77 -16.41 0.11
C ASN A 235 15.07 -15.55 -0.97
N LEU A 236 15.21 -14.23 -0.93
CA LEU A 236 14.60 -13.33 -1.90
C LEU A 236 15.48 -13.22 -3.14
N LYS A 237 14.86 -13.10 -4.32
CA LYS A 237 15.59 -12.72 -5.54
C LYS A 237 16.05 -11.27 -5.40
N ILE A 238 17.36 -11.08 -5.35
CA ILE A 238 17.99 -9.75 -5.27
C ILE A 238 18.08 -9.17 -6.67
N VAL A 239 17.62 -7.93 -6.84
CA VAL A 239 17.78 -7.12 -8.04
C VAL A 239 18.57 -5.88 -7.65
N GLN A 240 19.62 -5.55 -8.38
CA GLN A 240 20.45 -4.38 -8.11
C GLN A 240 20.11 -3.29 -9.13
N ALA A 241 19.58 -2.16 -8.66
CA ALA A 241 19.32 -1.00 -9.51
C ALA A 241 20.47 0.02 -9.33
N PRO A 242 21.12 0.44 -10.42
CA PRO A 242 22.26 1.34 -10.35
C PRO A 242 21.86 2.74 -9.85
N LEU A 243 22.82 3.47 -9.31
CA LEU A 243 22.66 4.89 -9.03
C LEU A 243 22.82 5.67 -10.34
N PHE A 244 21.78 6.43 -10.72
CA PHE A 244 21.81 7.35 -11.84
C PHE A 244 22.29 8.73 -11.42
N ASP A 245 22.94 9.44 -12.35
CA ASP A 245 23.42 10.82 -12.21
C ASP A 245 22.30 11.86 -12.35
N VAL A 246 21.20 11.47 -12.99
CA VAL A 246 19.98 12.27 -13.14
C VAL A 246 18.77 11.57 -12.54
N GLU A 247 17.79 12.36 -12.12
CA GLU A 247 16.51 11.83 -11.66
C GLU A 247 15.74 11.22 -12.84
N ILE A 248 15.31 9.96 -12.68
CA ILE A 248 14.53 9.26 -13.70
C ILE A 248 13.12 9.84 -13.74
N ARG A 249 12.90 10.79 -14.65
CA ARG A 249 11.62 11.46 -14.86
C ARG A 249 11.10 11.22 -16.27
N GLY A 250 9.82 10.85 -16.36
CA GLY A 250 9.14 10.63 -17.62
C GLY A 250 9.33 9.23 -18.21
N ILE A 251 8.47 8.90 -19.17
CA ILE A 251 8.40 7.57 -19.80
C ILE A 251 9.72 7.16 -20.47
N PRO A 252 10.45 8.03 -21.20
CA PRO A 252 11.70 7.63 -21.83
C PRO A 252 12.77 7.19 -20.82
N ALA A 253 12.93 7.92 -19.71
CA ALA A 253 13.90 7.58 -18.67
C ALA A 253 13.54 6.27 -17.95
N LEU A 254 12.25 6.01 -17.72
CA LEU A 254 11.78 4.74 -17.15
C LEU A 254 12.04 3.55 -18.09
N LYS A 255 11.86 3.74 -19.40
CA LYS A 255 12.20 2.69 -20.39
C LYS A 255 13.69 2.40 -20.39
N PHE A 256 14.53 3.44 -20.42
CA PHE A 256 15.99 3.29 -20.32
C PHE A 256 16.41 2.51 -19.07
N MET A 257 15.85 2.85 -17.91
CA MET A 257 16.11 2.11 -16.66
C MET A 257 15.65 0.64 -16.74
N GLY A 258 14.49 0.38 -17.33
CA GLY A 258 13.95 -0.98 -17.48
C GLY A 258 14.77 -1.86 -18.41
N ASP A 259 15.31 -1.30 -19.50
CA ASP A 259 16.12 -2.04 -20.47
C ASP A 259 17.50 -2.41 -19.88
N MET A 260 18.10 -1.52 -19.08
CA MET A 260 19.39 -1.79 -18.40
C MET A 260 19.32 -2.94 -17.40
N ASP A 261 18.25 -3.06 -16.62
CA ASP A 261 18.09 -4.14 -15.63
C ASP A 261 17.90 -5.52 -16.30
N HIS A 262 17.32 -5.55 -17.51
CA HIS A 262 17.19 -6.77 -18.30
C HIS A 262 18.54 -7.28 -18.83
N ASP A 263 19.39 -6.38 -19.33
CA ASP A 263 20.74 -6.73 -19.78
C ASP A 263 21.69 -7.02 -18.62
N SER A 264 21.51 -6.38 -17.45
CA SER A 264 22.30 -6.65 -16.24
C SER A 264 22.04 -8.04 -15.64
N GLN A 265 20.81 -8.58 -15.79
CA GLN A 265 20.51 -9.98 -15.44
C GLN A 265 21.03 -10.97 -16.49
N ALA A 266 21.16 -10.58 -17.77
CA ALA A 266 21.82 -11.36 -18.80
C ALA A 266 23.37 -11.35 -18.67
N GLY A 267 23.93 -10.28 -18.11
CA GLY A 267 25.37 -10.08 -17.89
C GLY A 267 26.02 -10.94 -16.80
N ILE A 268 25.24 -11.74 -16.04
CA ILE A 268 25.80 -12.83 -15.22
C ILE A 268 26.21 -14.03 -16.09
N GLU A 269 25.74 -14.10 -17.35
CA GLU A 269 26.12 -15.16 -18.30
C GLU A 269 26.98 -14.70 -19.49
N ALA A 270 27.21 -13.40 -19.72
CA ALA A 270 28.05 -12.96 -20.82
C ALA A 270 28.89 -11.73 -20.48
N GLY A 271 30.21 -11.90 -20.51
CA GLY A 271 31.17 -10.84 -20.32
C GLY A 271 31.18 -9.82 -21.46
N SER A 272 31.62 -8.61 -21.08
CA SER A 272 32.15 -7.52 -21.91
C SER A 272 31.36 -7.14 -23.17
N MET A 273 30.80 -5.92 -23.18
CA MET A 273 31.03 -5.00 -24.29
C MET A 273 30.77 -3.53 -23.89
N THR A 274 31.64 -2.69 -24.43
CA THR A 274 31.94 -1.28 -24.15
C THR A 274 31.00 -0.28 -24.82
N ASP A 275 31.03 0.95 -24.29
CA ASP A 275 30.91 2.26 -24.97
C ASP A 275 30.01 2.38 -26.20
N ASN A 276 28.91 3.13 -26.06
CA ASN A 276 28.55 4.28 -26.90
C ASN A 276 27.06 4.63 -26.73
N ALA A 277 26.75 5.79 -26.11
CA ALA A 277 25.61 6.63 -26.47
C ALA A 277 25.63 7.94 -25.64
N VAL A 278 26.57 8.83 -25.95
CA VAL A 278 26.40 10.26 -25.71
C VAL A 278 26.45 10.91 -27.08
N GLU A 279 25.31 11.23 -27.67
CA GLU A 279 25.12 12.41 -28.52
C GLU A 279 23.68 12.51 -29.04
N GLN A 280 23.23 13.76 -29.20
CA GLN A 280 21.99 14.26 -29.81
C GLN A 280 20.75 14.31 -28.89
N THR A 281 20.07 15.44 -28.68
CA THR A 281 20.12 16.76 -29.33
C THR A 281 19.34 17.75 -28.46
N ASP A 282 19.86 18.98 -28.37
CA ASP A 282 19.09 20.20 -28.10
C ASP A 282 17.84 20.27 -29.00
N GLY A 283 16.71 20.66 -28.43
CA GLY A 283 15.50 20.90 -29.21
C GLY A 283 14.31 21.31 -28.35
N LYS A 284 14.07 22.62 -28.29
CA LYS A 284 12.81 23.26 -27.86
C LYS A 284 11.57 22.50 -28.35
N ILE A 285 10.45 22.63 -27.65
CA ILE A 285 9.23 23.36 -28.09
C ILE A 285 8.09 23.15 -27.08
N ASN A 286 7.38 24.26 -26.83
CA ASN A 286 5.98 24.47 -26.42
C ASN A 286 5.06 23.26 -26.23
#